data_AF-A0A1Q6DKA8-F1
#
_entry.id   AF-A0A1Q6DKA8-F1
#
_cell.length_a   1.000
_cell.length_b   1.000
_cell.length_c   1.000
_cell.angle_alpha   90.00
_cell.angle_beta   90.00
_cell.angle_gamma   90.00
#
_symmetry.space_group_name_H-M   'P 1'
#
loop_
_entity.id
_entity.type
_entity.pdbx_description
1 polymer ?
#
loop_
_entity_poly.entity_id
_entity_poly.type
_entity_poly.pdbx_seq_one_letter_code
_entity_poly.pdbx_strand_id
1 'polypeptide(L)' 'MSKINVFAGEVKAEFGKVAWPDKKHTFATTGVVVVLVFMISFYLGAVDLILGKLIGLLIK' A
#
# COMPACT_ATOMS: atom_id res chain seq x y z
N MET A 1 -37.82 -9.00 2.74
CA MET A 1 -36.80 -8.06 2.21
C MET A 1 -36.59 -6.80 3.06
N SER A 2 -37.51 -6.38 3.95
CA SER A 2 -37.30 -5.14 4.74
C SER A 2 -36.19 -5.23 5.80
N LYS A 3 -35.99 -6.39 6.45
CA LYS A 3 -34.99 -6.57 7.52
C LYS A 3 -33.55 -6.30 7.07
N ILE A 4 -33.19 -6.65 5.84
CA ILE A 4 -31.85 -6.46 5.29
C ILE A 4 -31.55 -4.98 5.03
N ASN A 5 -32.54 -4.21 4.54
CA ASN A 5 -32.37 -2.77 4.33
C ASN A 5 -32.24 -2.00 5.65
N VAL A 6 -32.98 -2.42 6.68
CA VAL A 6 -32.86 -1.84 8.04
C VAL A 6 -31.49 -2.16 8.63
N PHE A 7 -31.04 -3.42 8.55
CA PHE A 7 -29.73 -3.84 9.04
C PHE A 7 -28.58 -3.13 8.32
N ALA A 8 -28.66 -2.95 6.99
CA ALA A 8 -27.66 -2.18 6.24
C ALA A 8 -27.62 -0.70 6.67
N GLY A 9 -28.77 -0.12 7.03
CA GLY A 9 -28.85 1.23 7.60
C GLY A 9 -28.20 1.34 8.98
N GLU A 10 -28.45 0.37 9.86
CA GLU A 10 -27.84 0.29 11.19
C GLU A 10 -26.33 0.11 11.11
N VAL A 11 -25.84 -0.78 10.23
CA VAL A 11 -24.41 -0.98 9.99
C VAL A 11 -23.75 0.32 9.51
N LYS A 12 -24.38 1.04 8.56
CA LYS A 12 -23.84 2.34 8.10
C LYS A 12 -23.78 3.38 9.22
N ALA A 13 -24.74 3.37 10.15
CA ALA A 13 -24.75 4.27 11.31
C ALA A 13 -23.65 3.91 12.33
N GLU A 14 -23.42 2.63 12.61
CA GLU A 14 -22.32 2.17 13.49
C GLU A 14 -20.93 2.43 12.87
N PHE A 15 -20.80 2.26 11.55
CA PHE A 15 -19.57 2.60 10.81
C PHE A 15 -19.23 4.10 10.89
N GLY A 16 -20.20 4.97 11.15
CA GLY A 16 -19.99 6.40 11.38
C GLY A 16 -19.45 6.73 12.78
N LYS A 17 -19.60 5.83 13.76
CA LYS A 17 -19.02 5.98 15.11
C LYS A 17 -17.55 5.54 15.16
N VAL A 18 -17.07 4.87 14.11
CA VAL A 18 -15.66 4.51 13.97
C VAL A 18 -14.87 5.79 13.71
N ALA A 19 -13.84 6.03 14.51
CA ALA A 19 -12.92 7.16 14.34
C ALA A 19 -12.05 6.94 13.09
N TRP A 20 -12.61 7.24 11.92
CA TRP A 20 -11.86 7.18 10.67
C TRP A 20 -10.77 8.25 10.67
N PRO A 21 -9.54 7.89 10.26
CA PRO A 21 -8.48 8.88 10.12
C PRO A 21 -8.89 9.94 9.10
N ASP A 22 -8.63 11.20 9.45
CA ASP A 22 -8.86 12.32 8.54
C ASP A 22 -8.16 12.07 7.20
N LYS A 23 -8.89 12.33 6.11
CA LYS A 23 -8.44 12.07 4.73
C LYS A 23 -7.02 12.61 4.48
N LYS A 24 -6.68 13.75 5.10
CA LYS A 24 -5.35 14.38 5.00
C LYS A 24 -4.22 13.49 5.54
N HIS A 25 -4.41 12.83 6.68
CA HIS A 25 -3.41 11.94 7.27
C HIS A 25 -3.26 10.64 6.46
N THR A 26 -4.36 10.13 5.92
CA THR A 26 -4.36 8.94 5.07
C THR A 26 -3.58 9.17 3.79
N PHE A 27 -3.80 10.30 3.10
CA PHE A 27 -3.05 10.69 1.90
C PHE A 27 -1.56 10.96 2.17
N ALA A 28 -1.24 11.62 3.29
CA ALA A 28 0.15 11.86 3.67
C ALA A 28 0.90 10.53 3.89
N THR A 29 0.28 9.59 4.61
CA THR A 29 0.87 8.28 4.87
C THR A 29 1.05 7.47 3.59
N THR A 30 0.09 7.50 2.65
CA THR A 30 0.24 6.81 1.36
C THR A 30 1.35 7.42 0.51
N GLY A 31 1.49 8.76 0.51
CA GLY A 31 2.57 9.43 -0.21
C GLY A 31 3.96 8.99 0.26
N VAL A 32 4.17 8.88 1.58
CA VAL A 32 5.43 8.38 2.15
C VAL A 32 5.71 6.95 1.69
N VAL A 33 4.71 6.07 1.74
CA VAL A 33 4.86 4.67 1.31
C VAL A 33 5.24 4.58 -0.17
N VAL A 34 4.63 5.38 -1.04
CA VAL A 34 4.96 5.40 -2.47
C VAL A 34 6.42 5.81 -2.69
N VAL A 35 6.88 6.87 -2.03
CA VAL A 35 8.29 7.31 -2.13
C VAL A 35 9.24 6.23 -1.63
N LEU A 36 8.92 5.58 -0.51
CA LEU A 36 9.72 4.48 0.04
C LEU A 36 9.83 3.30 -0.93
N VAL A 37 8.71 2.89 -1.54
CA VAL A 37 8.68 1.79 -2.51
C VAL A 37 9.53 2.13 -3.74
N PHE A 38 9.47 3.38 -4.23
CA PHE A 38 10.33 3.82 -5.33
C PHE A 38 11.82 3.78 -4.98
N MET A 39 12.18 4.18 -3.76
CA MET A 39 13.57 4.14 -3.31
C MET A 39 14.10 2.70 -3.19
N ILE A 40 13.28 1.81 -2.62
CA ILE A 40 13.62 0.39 -2.46
C ILE A 40 13.71 -0.30 -3.83
N SER A 41 12.76 -0.06 -4.74
CA SER A 41 12.77 -0.70 -6.06
C SER A 41 13.98 -0.29 -6.89
N PHE A 42 14.41 0.98 -6.79
CA PHE A 42 15.64 1.45 -7.43
C PHE A 42 16.88 0.75 -6.86
N TYR A 43 16.96 0.62 -5.53
CA TYR A 43 18.07 -0.08 -4.86
C TYR A 43 18.15 -1.55 -5.30
N LEU A 44 17.04 -2.29 -5.19
CA LEU A 44 16.99 -3.70 -5.63
C LEU A 44 17.35 -3.82 -7.11
N GLY A 45 16.71 -3.03 -7.98
CA GLY A 45 17.01 -3.07 -9.42
C GLY A 45 18.48 -2.81 -9.75
N ALA A 46 19.14 -1.87 -9.05
CA ALA A 46 20.57 -1.64 -9.22
C ALA A 46 21.40 -2.86 -8.76
N VAL A 47 21.06 -3.45 -7.62
CA VAL A 47 21.74 -4.64 -7.07
C VAL A 47 21.57 -5.85 -8.00
N ASP A 48 20.36 -6.10 -8.50
CA ASP A 48 20.04 -7.18 -9.44
C ASP A 48 20.84 -7.05 -10.74
N LEU A 49 20.99 -5.83 -11.27
CA LEU A 49 21.80 -5.57 -12.47
C LEU A 49 23.30 -5.80 -12.23
N ILE A 50 23.80 -5.44 -11.05
CA ILE A 50 25.21 -5.66 -10.68
C ILE A 50 25.48 -7.15 -10.50
N LEU A 51 24.66 -7.84 -9.70
CA LEU A 51 24.80 -9.29 -9.47
C LEU A 51 24.66 -10.08 -10.77
N GLY A 52 23.68 -9.75 -11.62
CA GLY A 52 23.48 -10.43 -12.90
C GLY A 52 24.70 -10.32 -13.82
N LYS A 53 25.34 -9.14 -13.87
CA LYS A 53 26.59 -8.95 -14.61
C LYS A 53 27.76 -9.73 -13.99
N LEU A 54 27.87 -9.75 -12.67
CA LEU A 54 28.94 -10.43 -11.94
C LEU A 54 28.87 -11.95 -12.13
N ILE A 55 27.67 -12.52 -11.98
CA ILE A 55 27.39 -13.95 -12.19
C ILE A 55 27.62 -14.32 -13.67
N GLY A 56 27.17 -13.48 -14.60
CA GLY A 56 27.42 -13.69 -16.03
C GLY A 56 28.90 -13.68 -16.42
N LEU A 57 29.74 -12.96 -15.68
CA LEU A 57 31.19 -12.93 -15.88
C LEU A 57 31.91 -14.11 -15.20
N LEU A 58 31.33 -14.68 -14.14
CA LEU A 58 31.85 -15.87 -13.44
C LEU A 58 31.52 -17.19 -14.14
N ILE A 59 30.36 -17.27 -14.81
CA ILE A 59 29.93 -18.48 -15.53
C ILE A 59 30.57 -18.58 -16.91
N LYS A 60 31.10 -17.47 -17.45
CA LYS A 60 31.83 -17.43 -18.72
C LYS A 60 33.33 -17.60 -18.50
#